data_AF-A0A453GF24-F1
#
_entry.id   AF-A0A453GF24-F1
#
_cell.length_a   1.000
_cell.length_b   1.000
_cell.length_c   1.000
_cell.angle_alpha   90.00
_cell.angle_beta   90.00
_cell.angle_gamma   90.00
#
_symmetry.space_group_name_H-M   'P 1'
#
loop_
_entity.id
_entity.type
_entity.pdbx_description
1 polymer ?
#
loop_
_entity_poly.entity_id
_entity_poly.type
_entity_poly.pdbx_seq_one_letter_code
_entity_poly.pdbx_strand_id
1 'polypeptide(L)'
;KIGDAILREQLLTDDCLSEELIDGMVIKFLEQVKQNSWSSIEWPQMYTDYSVSKLAVNVYTRLMARRLSDRSEGQKIYINCFCPGWVKTAMTDWEGNISAEEGADTGVWLALLPQEQATIGKFYAERREISF
;
A
#
# COMPACT_ATOMS: atom_id res chain seq x y z
N LYS A 1 0.91 -5.93 11.54
CA LYS A 1 0.54 -4.68 12.26
C LYS A 1 1.82 -4.08 12.83
N ILE A 2 2.00 -2.76 12.75
CA ILE A 2 3.11 -2.07 13.43
C ILE A 2 2.82 -2.04 14.95
N GLY A 3 3.81 -2.43 15.76
CA GLY A 3 3.74 -2.43 17.22
C GLY A 3 3.93 -1.04 17.82
N ASP A 4 4.76 -0.19 17.21
CA ASP A 4 4.92 1.22 17.58
C ASP A 4 3.58 1.97 17.43
N ALA A 5 2.97 2.34 18.56
CA ALA A 5 1.63 2.93 18.57
C ALA A 5 1.61 4.34 18.00
N ILE A 6 2.68 5.12 18.20
CA ILE A 6 2.78 6.51 17.74
C ILE A 6 2.91 6.51 16.23
N LEU A 7 3.88 5.74 15.71
CA LEU A 7 4.08 5.61 14.26
C LEU A 7 2.81 5.09 13.58
N ARG A 8 2.16 4.08 14.16
CA ARG A 8 0.90 3.55 13.63
C ARG A 8 -0.20 4.60 13.56
N GLU A 9 -0.36 5.43 14.59
CA GLU A 9 -1.37 6.50 14.58
C GLU A 9 -1.07 7.56 13.50
N GLN A 10 0.21 7.94 13.36
CA GLN A 10 0.64 8.88 12.34
C GLN A 10 0.37 8.35 10.92
N LEU A 11 0.62 7.06 10.68
CA LEU A 11 0.37 6.43 9.37
C LEU A 11 -1.12 6.24 9.06
N LEU A 12 -1.98 6.19 10.09
CA LEU A 12 -3.43 6.10 9.92
C LEU A 12 -4.08 7.47 9.67
N THR A 13 -3.43 8.56 10.09
CA THR A 13 -3.96 9.93 10.03
C THR A 13 -3.46 10.63 8.77
N ASP A 14 -4.34 10.89 7.80
CA ASP A 14 -3.96 11.50 6.50
C ASP A 14 -3.23 12.84 6.66
N ASP A 15 -3.59 13.64 7.66
CA ASP A 15 -2.96 14.94 7.93
C ASP A 15 -1.51 14.83 8.39
N CYS A 16 -1.14 13.72 9.01
CA CYS A 16 0.22 13.44 9.45
C CYS A 16 1.09 12.86 8.34
N LEU A 17 0.53 12.43 7.22
CA LEU A 17 1.30 11.80 6.15
C LEU A 17 2.19 12.80 5.42
N SER A 18 3.46 12.42 5.29
CA SER A 18 4.47 13.13 4.51
C SER A 18 5.47 12.12 3.93
N GLU A 19 6.25 12.54 2.93
CA GLU A 19 7.30 11.66 2.38
C GLU A 19 8.36 11.37 3.45
N GLU A 20 8.70 12.36 4.27
CA GLU A 20 9.67 12.24 5.36
C GLU A 20 9.24 11.23 6.44
N LEU A 21 7.95 11.17 6.76
CA LEU A 21 7.42 10.16 7.69
C LEU A 21 7.55 8.75 7.11
N ILE A 22 7.20 8.57 5.83
CA ILE A 22 7.25 7.26 5.15
C ILE A 22 8.71 6.82 4.98
N ASP A 23 9.59 7.70 4.52
CA ASP A 23 11.02 7.45 4.40
C ASP A 23 11.65 7.17 5.75
N GLY A 24 11.30 7.95 6.79
CA GLY A 24 11.75 7.74 8.15
C GLY A 24 11.37 6.36 8.69
N MET A 25 10.14 5.89 8.41
CA MET A 25 9.73 4.52 8.75
C MET A 25 10.61 3.48 8.04
N VAL A 26 10.80 3.60 6.72
CA VAL A 26 11.58 2.63 5.94
C VAL A 26 13.05 2.63 6.36
N ILE A 27 13.65 3.81 6.56
CA ILE A 27 15.03 3.97 7.01
C ILE A 27 15.22 3.36 8.41
N LYS A 28 14.31 3.65 9.36
CA LYS A 28 14.35 3.04 10.71
C LYS A 28 14.34 1.52 10.63
N PHE A 29 13.46 0.94 9.80
CA PHE A 29 13.42 -0.50 9.59
C PHE A 29 14.74 -1.04 9.03
N LEU A 30 15.29 -0.41 7.97
CA LEU A 30 16.56 -0.82 7.37
C LEU A 30 17.74 -0.73 8.34
N GLU A 31 17.77 0.28 9.21
CA GLU A 31 18.78 0.41 10.26
C GLU A 31 18.68 -0.71 11.30
N GLN A 32 17.47 -1.03 11.76
CA GLN A 32 17.25 -2.14 12.68
C GLN A 32 17.56 -3.50 12.03
N VAL A 33 17.35 -3.66 10.72
CA VAL A 33 17.81 -4.84 9.97
C VAL A 33 19.34 -4.94 10.00
N LYS A 34 20.06 -3.86 9.69
CA LYS A 34 21.54 -3.83 9.74
C LYS A 34 22.10 -4.14 11.12
N GLN A 35 21.40 -3.72 12.16
CA GLN A 35 21.78 -3.93 13.56
C GLN A 35 21.28 -5.28 14.14
N ASN A 36 20.55 -6.07 13.34
CA ASN A 36 19.91 -7.32 13.75
C ASN A 36 18.95 -7.16 14.96
N SER A 37 18.29 -6.00 15.05
CA SER A 37 17.38 -5.62 16.15
C SER A 37 15.90 -5.49 15.72
N TRP A 38 15.59 -5.83 14.46
CA TRP A 38 14.27 -5.72 13.85
C TRP A 38 13.25 -6.77 14.33
N SER A 39 13.68 -7.86 14.95
CA SER A 39 12.81 -9.00 15.32
C SER A 39 11.94 -8.76 16.55
N SER A 40 11.79 -7.51 17.00
CA SER A 40 10.91 -7.14 18.10
C SER A 40 9.42 -7.11 17.65
N ILE A 41 8.51 -6.91 18.61
CA ILE A 41 7.06 -6.74 18.36
C ILE A 41 6.74 -5.47 17.52
N GLU A 42 7.73 -4.62 17.24
CA GLU A 42 7.54 -3.34 16.53
C GLU A 42 7.12 -3.51 15.07
N TRP A 43 7.54 -4.57 14.38
CA TRP A 43 7.29 -4.76 12.95
C TRP A 43 6.32 -5.90 12.64
N PRO A 44 5.71 -5.92 11.44
CA PRO A 44 4.93 -7.06 10.98
C PRO A 44 5.74 -8.37 11.04
N GLN A 45 5.17 -9.43 11.62
CA GLN A 45 5.89 -10.69 11.86
C GLN A 45 5.85 -11.66 10.67
N MET A 46 4.96 -11.44 9.71
CA MET A 46 4.81 -12.28 8.52
C MET A 46 5.36 -11.54 7.31
N TYR A 47 6.36 -12.14 6.64
CA TYR A 47 7.07 -11.53 5.51
C TYR A 47 7.45 -10.06 5.81
N THR A 48 8.21 -9.86 6.88
CA THR A 48 8.40 -8.55 7.54
C THR A 48 8.83 -7.45 6.59
N ASP A 49 9.89 -7.69 5.84
CA ASP A 49 10.45 -6.79 4.83
C ASP A 49 9.44 -6.45 3.72
N TYR A 50 8.78 -7.48 3.16
CA TYR A 50 7.74 -7.30 2.16
C TYR A 50 6.57 -6.48 2.71
N SER A 51 6.11 -6.81 3.92
CA SER A 51 5.01 -6.13 4.60
C SER A 51 5.32 -4.66 4.87
N VAL A 52 6.54 -4.33 5.32
CA VAL A 52 6.97 -2.93 5.50
C VAL A 52 7.01 -2.21 4.14
N SER A 53 7.52 -2.85 3.08
CA SER A 53 7.55 -2.26 1.74
C SER A 53 6.16 -1.95 1.19
N LYS A 54 5.19 -2.87 1.37
CA LYS A 54 3.81 -2.69 0.89
C LYS A 54 3.02 -1.72 1.74
N LEU A 55 3.28 -1.65 3.04
CA LEU A 55 2.75 -0.59 3.88
C LEU A 55 3.20 0.79 3.40
N ALA A 56 4.50 0.96 3.07
CA ALA A 56 5.00 2.22 2.53
C ALA A 56 4.31 2.60 1.21
N VAL A 57 4.13 1.66 0.28
CA VAL A 57 3.38 1.89 -0.97
C VAL A 57 1.92 2.31 -0.70
N ASN A 58 1.24 1.64 0.21
CA ASN A 58 -0.14 1.93 0.54
C ASN A 58 -0.31 3.32 1.18
N VAL A 59 0.57 3.69 2.10
CA VAL A 59 0.56 5.02 2.73
C VAL A 59 0.96 6.11 1.74
N TYR A 60 1.94 5.86 0.88
CA TYR A 60 2.33 6.78 -0.19
C TYR A 60 1.19 7.03 -1.19
N THR A 61 0.38 6.01 -1.47
CA THR A 61 -0.84 6.13 -2.30
C THR A 61 -1.82 7.14 -1.68
N ARG A 62 -2.07 7.08 -0.37
CA ARG A 62 -2.94 8.05 0.34
C ARG A 62 -2.36 9.47 0.32
N LEU A 63 -1.06 9.61 0.55
CA LEU A 63 -0.38 10.91 0.48
C LEU A 63 -0.53 11.53 -0.92
N MET A 64 -0.26 10.76 -1.97
CA MET A 64 -0.35 11.23 -3.34
C MET A 64 -1.79 11.51 -3.77
N ALA A 65 -2.76 10.71 -3.28
CA ALA A 65 -4.18 10.98 -3.47
C ALA A 65 -4.57 12.37 -2.98
N ARG A 66 -4.17 12.74 -1.75
CA ARG A 66 -4.40 14.08 -1.20
C ARG A 66 -3.70 15.17 -2.00
N ARG A 67 -2.45 14.95 -2.43
CA ARG A 67 -1.72 15.96 -3.24
C ARG A 67 -2.34 16.20 -4.62
N LEU A 68 -3.02 15.20 -5.17
CA LEU A 68 -3.60 15.25 -6.51
C LEU A 68 -5.09 15.59 -6.52
N SER A 69 -5.76 15.61 -5.37
CA SER A 69 -7.21 15.87 -5.27
C SER A 69 -7.62 17.23 -5.83
N ASP A 70 -6.75 18.23 -5.69
CA ASP A 70 -7.07 19.64 -5.94
C ASP A 70 -6.86 20.05 -7.40
N ARG A 71 -6.47 19.12 -8.27
CA ARG A 71 -6.32 19.39 -9.71
C ARG A 71 -7.64 19.82 -10.34
N SER A 72 -7.57 20.67 -11.35
CA SER A 72 -8.75 21.16 -12.06
C SER A 72 -9.50 20.04 -12.78
N GLU A 73 -10.77 20.30 -13.07
CA GLU A 73 -11.61 19.42 -13.87
C GLU A 73 -10.98 19.20 -15.25
N GLY A 74 -10.96 17.95 -15.74
CA GLY A 74 -10.23 17.55 -16.94
C GLY A 74 -8.71 17.32 -16.76
N GLN A 75 -8.14 17.57 -15.58
CA GLN A 75 -6.75 17.24 -15.23
C GLN A 75 -6.64 16.29 -14.02
N LYS A 76 -7.77 15.71 -13.59
CA LYS A 76 -7.83 14.79 -12.46
C LYS A 76 -6.92 13.58 -12.72
N ILE A 77 -6.16 13.20 -11.69
CA ILE A 77 -5.43 11.94 -11.65
C ILE A 77 -5.97 11.13 -10.48
N TYR A 78 -6.41 9.91 -10.77
CA TYR A 78 -6.88 8.96 -9.79
C TYR A 78 -5.75 8.00 -9.44
N ILE A 79 -5.51 7.84 -8.15
CA ILE A 79 -4.46 6.96 -7.63
C ILE A 79 -5.06 6.11 -6.52
N ASN A 80 -4.91 4.80 -6.65
CA ASN A 80 -5.34 3.80 -5.70
C ASN A 80 -4.27 2.70 -5.64
N CYS A 81 -4.35 1.85 -4.63
CA CYS A 81 -3.53 0.65 -4.53
C CYS A 81 -4.44 -0.58 -4.48
N PHE A 82 -3.89 -1.76 -4.78
CA PHE A 82 -4.66 -2.99 -4.72
C PHE A 82 -3.80 -4.20 -4.37
N CYS A 83 -4.44 -5.23 -3.85
CA CYS A 83 -3.89 -6.56 -3.69
C CYS A 83 -4.39 -7.44 -4.84
N PRO A 84 -3.50 -8.04 -5.64
CA PRO A 84 -3.91 -8.94 -6.72
C PRO A 84 -4.32 -10.33 -6.21
N GLY A 85 -4.27 -10.59 -4.90
CA GLY A 85 -4.44 -11.92 -4.32
C GLY A 85 -3.15 -12.75 -4.35
N TRP A 86 -3.26 -14.07 -4.12
CA TRP A 86 -2.12 -14.98 -4.15
C TRP A 86 -1.97 -15.61 -5.54
N VAL A 87 -1.27 -14.91 -6.43
CA VAL A 87 -1.22 -15.20 -7.86
C VAL A 87 -0.14 -16.23 -8.21
N LYS A 88 -0.42 -17.16 -9.13
CA LYS A 88 0.54 -18.12 -9.70
C LYS A 88 1.55 -17.39 -10.60
N THR A 89 2.69 -17.01 -10.03
CA THR A 89 3.78 -16.32 -10.73
C THR A 89 5.12 -16.84 -10.23
N ALA A 90 6.21 -16.48 -10.91
CA ALA A 90 7.56 -16.78 -10.42
C ALA A 90 7.85 -16.20 -9.03
N MET A 91 7.20 -15.10 -8.61
CA MET A 91 7.37 -14.51 -7.27
C MET A 91 6.83 -15.42 -6.16
N THR A 92 5.84 -16.25 -6.47
CA THR A 92 5.19 -17.17 -5.53
C THR A 92 5.63 -18.61 -5.75
N ASP A 93 6.71 -18.83 -6.50
CA ASP A 93 7.14 -20.16 -6.98
C ASP A 93 5.99 -20.95 -7.63
N TRP A 94 5.06 -20.25 -8.28
CA TRP A 94 3.85 -20.78 -8.90
C TRP A 94 2.83 -21.44 -7.94
N GLU A 95 2.99 -21.25 -6.63
CA GLU A 95 2.11 -21.83 -5.59
C GLU A 95 0.77 -21.07 -5.39
N GLY A 96 0.57 -19.94 -6.09
CA GLY A 96 -0.65 -19.14 -5.97
C GLY A 96 -1.96 -19.93 -6.19
N ASN A 97 -3.07 -19.44 -5.65
CA ASN A 97 -4.39 -20.07 -5.82
C ASN A 97 -5.12 -19.60 -7.08
N ILE A 98 -4.72 -18.49 -7.69
CA ILE A 98 -5.35 -17.90 -8.89
C ILE A 98 -4.34 -17.66 -10.02
N SER A 99 -4.82 -17.59 -11.25
CA SER A 99 -4.03 -17.28 -12.44
C SER A 99 -3.58 -15.81 -12.50
N ALA A 100 -2.59 -15.52 -13.35
CA ALA A 100 -2.15 -14.15 -13.60
C ALA A 100 -3.25 -13.27 -14.21
N GLU A 101 -4.12 -13.84 -15.02
CA GLU A 101 -5.29 -13.15 -15.59
C GLU A 101 -6.28 -12.75 -14.50
N GLU A 102 -6.64 -13.66 -13.60
CA GLU A 102 -7.50 -13.37 -12.45
C GLU A 102 -6.86 -12.36 -11.49
N GLY A 103 -5.54 -12.45 -11.26
CA GLY A 103 -4.83 -11.47 -10.42
C GLY A 103 -4.74 -10.07 -11.02
N ALA A 104 -4.77 -9.94 -12.35
CA ALA A 104 -4.77 -8.66 -13.04
C ALA A 104 -6.13 -7.93 -12.96
N ASP A 105 -7.21 -8.66 -12.70
CA ASP A 105 -8.59 -8.19 -12.77
C ASP A 105 -8.83 -6.87 -12.00
N THR A 106 -8.47 -6.83 -10.71
CA THR A 106 -8.72 -5.64 -9.87
C THR A 106 -7.88 -4.45 -10.33
N GLY A 107 -6.64 -4.68 -10.77
CA GLY A 107 -5.76 -3.63 -11.26
C GLY A 107 -6.24 -3.03 -12.58
N VAL A 108 -6.66 -3.87 -13.52
CA VAL A 108 -7.22 -3.45 -14.80
C VAL A 108 -8.55 -2.72 -14.59
N TRP A 109 -9.41 -3.23 -13.71
CA TRP A 109 -10.66 -2.58 -13.36
C TRP A 109 -10.44 -1.17 -12.80
N LEU A 110 -9.51 -0.99 -11.84
CA LEU A 110 -9.18 0.33 -11.30
C LEU A 110 -8.64 1.29 -12.36
N ALA A 111 -7.78 0.80 -13.26
CA ALA A 111 -7.17 1.62 -14.31
C ALA A 111 -8.18 2.11 -15.37
N LEU A 112 -9.31 1.42 -15.52
CA LEU A 112 -10.32 1.68 -16.54
C LEU A 112 -11.65 2.20 -15.97
N LEU A 113 -11.70 2.56 -14.67
CA LEU A 113 -12.91 3.10 -14.07
C LEU A 113 -13.36 4.39 -14.79
N PRO A 114 -14.65 4.51 -15.15
CA PRO A 114 -15.21 5.77 -15.62
C PRO A 114 -15.02 6.87 -14.56
N GLN A 115 -14.89 8.11 -15.01
CA GLN A 115 -14.64 9.25 -14.15
C GLN A 115 -15.69 9.39 -13.03
N GLU A 116 -16.95 9.07 -13.33
CA GLU A 116 -18.09 9.15 -12.43
C GLU A 116 -18.05 8.10 -11.30
N GLN A 117 -17.25 7.04 -11.48
CA GLN A 117 -17.08 5.94 -10.53
C GLN A 117 -15.68 5.94 -9.90
N ALA A 118 -14.82 6.87 -10.32
CA ALA A 118 -13.43 6.88 -9.94
C ALA A 118 -13.27 7.18 -8.45
N THR A 119 -12.38 6.42 -7.80
CA THR A 119 -12.01 6.61 -6.40
C THR A 119 -10.58 7.11 -6.30
N ILE A 120 -10.22 7.65 -5.14
CA ILE A 120 -8.86 8.16 -4.90
C ILE A 120 -8.40 7.80 -3.49
N GLY A 121 -7.15 7.38 -3.34
CA GLY A 121 -6.52 7.06 -2.06
C GLY A 121 -7.04 5.78 -1.40
N LYS A 122 -7.70 4.90 -2.14
CA LYS A 122 -8.30 3.67 -1.62
C LYS A 122 -7.43 2.44 -1.88
N PHE A 123 -7.71 1.37 -1.14
CA PHE A 123 -7.11 0.06 -1.34
C PHE A 123 -8.19 -0.94 -1.70
N TYR A 124 -7.89 -1.79 -2.69
CA TYR A 124 -8.83 -2.78 -3.20
C TYR A 124 -8.26 -4.19 -3.15
N ALA A 125 -9.14 -5.16 -2.93
CA ALA A 125 -8.88 -6.57 -3.21
C ALA A 125 -10.17 -7.19 -3.78
N GLU A 126 -10.06 -8.00 -4.83
CA GLU A 126 -11.23 -8.64 -5.47
C GLU A 126 -12.33 -7.61 -5.86
N ARG A 127 -11.91 -6.46 -6.41
CA ARG A 127 -12.76 -5.30 -6.72
C ARG A 127 -13.60 -4.74 -5.54
N ARG A 128 -13.20 -5.02 -4.29
CA ARG A 128 -13.85 -4.49 -3.08
C ARG A 128 -12.91 -3.54 -2.36
N GLU A 129 -13.44 -2.42 -1.89
CA GLU A 129 -12.68 -1.51 -1.03
C GLU A 129 -12.38 -2.21 0.29
N ILE A 130 -11.12 -2.15 0.71
CA ILE A 130 -10.63 -2.67 1.98
C ILE A 130 -10.13 -1.47 2.80
N SER A 131 -10.70 -1.29 4.00
CA SER A 131 -10.25 -0.24 4.93
C SER A 131 -8.85 -0.57 5.45
N PHE A 132 -7.92 0.39 5.42
CA PHE A 132 -6.59 0.24 5.98
C PHE A 132 -6.00 1.57 6.46
#